data_AF-H0SRB9-F1
#
_entry.id   AF-H0SRB9-F1
#
_cell.length_a   1.000
_cell.length_b   1.000
_cell.length_c   1.000
_cell.angle_alpha   90.00
_cell.angle_beta   90.00
_cell.angle_gamma   90.00
#
_symmetry.space_group_name_H-M   'P 1'
#
loop_
_entity.id
_entity.type
_entity.pdbx_description
1 polymer ?
#
loop_
_entity_poly.entity_id
_entity_poly.type
_entity_poly.pdbx_seq_one_letter_code
_entity_poly.pdbx_strand_id
1 'polypeptide(L)'
;MIYQRDEGNRFALLIQDKIEASLQPVQAERCRTRAGRERSLGIYSDFQIMLCMPGFYLSKQEDLAGFDLRVSLEPLAEFLDADDSRSKYRATFLRVLSGVQI
;
A
#
# COMPACT_ATOMS: atom_id res chain seq x y z
N MET A 1 -7.30 4.56 -3.90
CA MET A 1 -7.36 4.86 -5.35
C MET A 1 -8.45 4.01 -5.96
N ILE A 2 -9.29 4.56 -6.85
CA ILE A 2 -10.31 3.80 -7.56
C ILE A 2 -9.91 3.76 -9.04
N TYR A 3 -9.92 2.57 -9.63
CA TYR A 3 -9.65 2.37 -11.05
C TYR A 3 -10.84 1.70 -11.72
N GLN A 4 -11.10 2.08 -12.96
CA GLN A 4 -12.12 1.46 -13.78
C GLN A 4 -11.49 0.28 -14.53
N ARG A 5 -11.98 -0.92 -14.23
CA ARG A 5 -11.71 -2.14 -15.02
C ARG A 5 -12.64 -2.17 -16.22
N ASP A 6 -12.37 -3.11 -17.13
CA ASP A 6 -13.23 -3.39 -18.26
C ASP A 6 -14.70 -3.59 -17.81
N GLU A 7 -15.63 -3.26 -18.71
CA GLU A 7 -17.09 -3.39 -18.47
C GLU A 7 -17.65 -2.46 -17.37
N GLY A 8 -16.92 -1.41 -16.98
CA GLY A 8 -17.43 -0.40 -16.03
C GLY A 8 -17.30 -0.80 -14.56
N ASN A 9 -16.59 -1.90 -14.27
CA ASN A 9 -16.32 -2.35 -12.92
C ASN A 9 -15.28 -1.44 -12.24
N ARG A 10 -15.71 -0.61 -11.29
CA ARG A 10 -14.81 0.22 -10.48
C ARG A 10 -14.21 -0.62 -9.35
N PHE A 11 -12.88 -0.68 -9.24
CA PHE A 11 -12.20 -1.35 -8.14
C PHE A 11 -11.40 -0.35 -7.30
N ALA A 12 -11.42 -0.51 -5.98
CA ALA A 12 -10.60 0.30 -5.08
C ALA A 12 -9.36 -0.44 -4.55
N LEU A 13 -8.19 0.18 -4.70
CA LEU A 13 -6.99 -0.20 -3.95
C LEU A 13 -6.82 0.78 -2.78
N LEU A 14 -6.97 0.25 -1.55
CA LEU A 14 -6.77 0.99 -0.31
C LEU A 14 -5.34 0.76 0.16
N ILE A 15 -4.52 1.80 0.10
CA ILE A 15 -3.11 1.73 0.49
C ILE A 15 -2.97 2.22 1.92
N GLN A 16 -2.31 1.43 2.76
CA GLN A 16 -1.87 1.82 4.09
C GLN A 16 -0.35 1.88 4.05
N ASP A 17 0.20 3.09 4.03
CA ASP A 17 1.64 3.33 4.10
C ASP A 17 2.09 3.47 5.56
N LYS A 18 3.14 2.74 5.93
CA LYS A 18 3.64 2.67 7.32
C LYS A 18 5.15 2.63 7.32
N ILE A 19 5.80 3.79 7.42
CA ILE A 19 7.27 3.84 7.45
C ILE A 19 7.75 3.78 8.91
N GLU A 20 7.36 4.72 9.76
CA GLU A 20 7.82 4.79 11.17
C GLU A 20 6.68 4.65 12.18
N ALA A 21 5.48 4.33 11.70
CA ALA A 21 4.29 4.21 12.54
C ALA A 21 3.91 2.76 12.75
N SER A 22 3.64 2.39 14.00
CA SER A 22 3.01 1.11 14.31
C SER A 22 1.65 0.97 13.61
N LEU A 23 1.26 -0.27 13.38
CA LEU A 23 -0.12 -0.58 13.01
C LEU A 23 -1.04 -0.19 14.17
N GLN A 24 -2.16 0.43 13.82
CA GLN A 24 -3.22 0.61 14.80
C GLN A 24 -3.84 -0.76 15.11
N PRO A 25 -4.36 -0.99 16.33
CA PRO A 25 -5.10 -2.20 16.62
C PRO A 25 -6.21 -2.42 15.59
N VAL A 26 -6.34 -3.67 15.12
CA VAL A 26 -7.34 -4.11 14.12
C VAL A 26 -7.41 -3.22 12.86
N GLN A 27 -6.30 -2.61 12.45
CA GLN A 27 -6.28 -1.63 11.36
C GLN A 27 -6.83 -2.20 10.04
N ALA A 28 -6.50 -3.45 9.72
CA ALA A 28 -7.00 -4.11 8.52
C ALA A 28 -8.53 -4.28 8.54
N GLU A 29 -9.11 -4.69 9.68
CA GLU A 29 -10.55 -4.86 9.86
C GLU A 29 -11.30 -3.53 9.74
N ARG A 30 -10.72 -2.46 10.31
CA ARG A 30 -11.28 -1.11 10.21
C ARG A 30 -11.30 -0.63 8.76
N CYS A 31 -10.20 -0.85 8.02
CA CYS A 31 -10.14 -0.54 6.60
C CYS A 31 -11.18 -1.35 5.82
N ARG A 32 -11.33 -2.64 6.10
CA ARG A 32 -12.31 -3.53 5.45
C ARG A 32 -13.75 -3.11 5.72
N THR A 33 -14.06 -2.72 6.95
CA THR A 33 -15.39 -2.22 7.34
C THR A 33 -15.73 -0.94 6.58
N ARG A 34 -14.80 0.02 6.54
CA ARG A 34 -14.98 1.26 5.77
C ARG A 34 -15.16 0.96 4.29
N ALA A 35 -14.31 0.10 3.73
CA ALA A 35 -14.35 -0.23 2.32
C ALA A 35 -15.64 -0.97 1.93
N GLY A 36 -16.15 -1.84 2.81
CA GLY A 36 -17.43 -2.52 2.64
C GLY A 36 -18.61 -1.54 2.61
N ARG A 37 -18.58 -0.49 3.44
CA ARG A 37 -19.60 0.58 3.39
C ARG A 37 -19.55 1.33 2.06
N GLU A 38 -18.38 1.78 1.63
CA GLU A 38 -18.21 2.48 0.34
C GLU A 38 -18.62 1.59 -0.85
N ARG A 39 -18.31 0.29 -0.81
CA ARG A 39 -18.80 -0.70 -1.78
C ARG A 39 -20.33 -0.81 -1.78
N SER A 40 -20.97 -0.90 -0.61
CA SER A 40 -22.44 -0.99 -0.49
C SER A 40 -23.16 0.26 -1.00
N LEU A 41 -22.50 1.43 -0.97
CA LEU A 41 -22.98 2.68 -1.55
C LEU A 41 -22.74 2.78 -3.07
N GLY A 42 -22.17 1.75 -3.69
CA GLY A 42 -21.90 1.71 -5.12
C GLY A 42 -20.77 2.64 -5.55
N ILE A 43 -19.85 3.04 -4.67
CA ILE A 43 -18.68 3.85 -5.04
C ILE A 43 -17.71 3.04 -5.91
N TYR A 44 -17.57 1.76 -5.61
CA TYR A 44 -16.82 0.76 -6.39
C TYR A 44 -17.46 -0.62 -6.17
N SER A 45 -17.27 -1.53 -7.13
CA SER A 45 -17.83 -2.88 -7.09
C SER A 45 -17.00 -3.85 -6.24
N ASP A 46 -15.70 -3.61 -6.10
CA ASP A 46 -14.80 -4.48 -5.33
C ASP A 46 -13.55 -3.71 -4.83
N PHE A 47 -12.79 -4.30 -3.91
CA PHE A 47 -11.61 -3.65 -3.32
C PHE A 47 -10.56 -4.62 -2.77
N GLN A 48 -9.34 -4.09 -2.59
CA GLN A 48 -8.27 -4.72 -1.82
C GLN A 48 -7.59 -3.71 -0.90
N ILE A 49 -7.04 -4.20 0.21
CA ILE A 49 -6.28 -3.44 1.20
C ILE A 49 -4.81 -3.86 1.10
N MET A 50 -3.96 -2.92 0.72
CA MET A 50 -2.53 -3.09 0.58
C MET A 50 -1.80 -2.41 1.72
N LEU A 51 -0.95 -3.14 2.43
CA LEU A 51 0.03 -2.58 3.36
C LEU A 51 1.35 -2.34 2.63
N CYS A 52 1.91 -1.14 2.80
CA CYS A 52 3.19 -0.76 2.23
C CYS A 52 4.12 -0.22 3.31
N MET A 53 5.27 -0.87 3.52
CA MET A 53 6.23 -0.49 4.55
C MET A 53 7.62 -1.06 4.26
N PRO A 54 8.70 -0.51 4.85
CA PRO A 54 10.03 -1.10 4.76
C PRO A 54 10.03 -2.61 5.09
N GLY A 55 10.80 -3.40 4.33
CA GLY A 55 10.82 -4.86 4.47
C GLY A 55 11.19 -5.34 5.88
N PHE A 56 12.11 -4.62 6.53
CA PHE A 56 12.49 -4.88 7.92
C PHE A 56 11.35 -4.72 8.93
N TYR A 57 10.39 -3.81 8.66
CA TYR A 57 9.23 -3.66 9.55
C TYR A 57 8.16 -4.71 9.26
N LEU A 58 7.97 -5.13 8.00
CA LEU A 58 7.06 -6.23 7.65
C LEU A 58 7.41 -7.50 8.41
N SER A 59 8.69 -7.86 8.49
CA SER A 59 9.15 -9.09 9.14
C SER A 59 8.98 -9.10 10.66
N LYS A 60 8.73 -7.94 11.27
CA LYS A 60 8.55 -7.77 12.71
C LYS A 60 7.08 -7.74 13.15
N GLN A 61 6.12 -7.72 12.22
CA GLN A 61 4.70 -7.70 12.57
C GLN A 61 4.16 -9.12 12.73
N GLU A 62 3.49 -9.39 13.85
CA GLU A 62 2.96 -10.72 14.17
C GLU A 62 1.60 -11.01 13.51
N ASP A 63 0.82 -9.97 13.18
CA ASP A 63 -0.48 -10.12 12.53
C ASP A 63 -0.68 -9.14 11.37
N LEU A 64 -0.55 -9.67 10.16
CA LEU A 64 -0.80 -8.97 8.89
C LEU A 64 -1.92 -9.64 8.08
N ALA A 65 -2.63 -10.62 8.65
CA ALA A 65 -3.55 -11.49 7.91
C ALA A 65 -4.73 -10.74 7.27
N GLY A 66 -5.13 -9.61 7.85
CA GLY A 66 -6.23 -8.81 7.32
C GLY A 66 -5.92 -7.99 6.06
N PHE A 67 -4.65 -7.85 5.68
CA PHE A 67 -4.23 -7.15 4.46
C PHE A 67 -4.16 -8.12 3.27
N ASP A 68 -4.82 -7.78 2.17
CA ASP A 68 -4.87 -8.62 0.97
C ASP A 68 -3.54 -8.60 0.21
N LEU A 69 -2.79 -7.50 0.28
CA LEU A 69 -1.49 -7.31 -0.34
C LEU A 69 -0.50 -6.71 0.65
N ARG A 70 0.77 -7.11 0.55
CA ARG A 70 1.88 -6.59 1.37
C ARG A 70 3.04 -6.32 0.43
N VAL A 71 3.47 -5.07 0.38
CA VAL A 71 4.53 -4.62 -0.53
C VAL A 71 5.60 -3.93 0.28
N SER A 72 6.83 -4.40 0.15
CA SER A 72 7.95 -3.70 0.75
C SER A 72 8.37 -2.51 -0.11
N LEU A 73 8.98 -1.48 0.49
CA LEU A 73 9.34 -0.26 -0.25
C LEU A 73 10.54 -0.45 -1.18
N GLU A 74 11.39 -1.45 -0.93
CA GLU A 74 12.64 -1.65 -1.65
C GLU A 74 12.41 -2.02 -3.14
N PRO A 75 11.55 -2.99 -3.49
CA PRO A 75 11.22 -3.27 -4.89
C PRO A 75 10.49 -2.12 -5.60
N LEU A 76 9.75 -1.29 -4.85
CA LEU A 76 9.13 -0.08 -5.40
C LEU A 76 10.19 0.97 -5.74
N ALA A 77 11.24 1.10 -4.93
CA ALA A 77 12.35 1.99 -5.23
C ALA A 77 13.07 1.56 -6.51
N GLU A 78 13.31 0.26 -6.69
CA GLU A 78 13.89 -0.30 -7.92
C GLU A 78 12.99 -0.04 -9.14
N PHE A 79 11.69 -0.31 -9.02
CA PHE A 79 10.73 -0.09 -10.09
C PHE A 79 10.66 1.39 -10.53
N LEU A 80 10.82 2.31 -9.60
CA LEU A 80 10.77 3.75 -9.86
C LEU A 80 12.09 4.34 -10.34
N ASP A 81 13.20 3.59 -10.35
CA ASP A 81 14.51 4.12 -10.72
C ASP A 81 14.70 4.15 -12.26
N ALA A 82 14.00 5.09 -12.89
CA ALA A 82 14.09 5.36 -14.33
C ALA A 82 15.00 6.57 -14.64
N ASP A 83 15.36 6.76 -15.92
CA ASP A 83 16.35 7.78 -16.34
C ASP A 83 15.78 9.22 -16.44
N ASP A 84 14.95 9.61 -15.46
CA ASP A 84 14.50 10.98 -15.28
C ASP A 84 14.66 11.45 -13.83
N SER A 85 14.82 12.76 -13.65
CA SER A 85 15.12 13.37 -12.35
C SER A 85 14.05 13.10 -11.29
N ARG A 86 12.77 13.01 -11.69
CA ARG A 86 11.65 12.82 -10.77
C ARG A 86 11.60 11.36 -10.30
N SER A 87 11.82 10.43 -11.21
CA SER A 87 11.89 9.00 -10.94
C SER A 87 13.06 8.69 -9.99
N LYS A 88 14.26 9.21 -10.28
CA LYS A 88 15.43 9.10 -9.39
C LYS A 88 15.17 9.65 -7.99
N TYR A 89 14.59 10.86 -7.88
CA TYR A 89 14.23 11.43 -6.58
C TYR A 89 13.28 10.52 -5.78
N ARG A 90 12.25 9.94 -6.42
CA ARG A 90 11.31 9.03 -5.77
C ARG A 90 11.98 7.74 -5.32
N ALA A 91 12.83 7.14 -6.15
CA ALA A 91 13.59 5.95 -5.81
C ALA A 91 14.52 6.21 -4.62
N THR A 92 15.29 7.30 -4.65
CA THR A 92 16.15 7.74 -3.54
C THR A 92 15.34 7.95 -2.26
N PHE A 93 14.20 8.65 -2.34
CA PHE A 93 13.34 8.89 -1.19
C PHE A 93 12.87 7.58 -0.54
N LEU A 94 12.43 6.60 -1.33
CA LEU A 94 12.02 5.30 -0.79
C LEU A 94 13.21 4.52 -0.18
N ARG A 95 14.40 4.58 -0.78
CA ARG A 95 15.62 3.96 -0.21
C ARG A 95 15.97 4.53 1.18
N VAL A 96 15.90 5.86 1.34
CA VAL A 96 16.09 6.51 2.65
C VAL A 96 15.11 5.94 3.68
N LEU A 97 13.82 5.89 3.32
CA LEU A 97 12.76 5.43 4.23
C LEU A 97 12.87 3.94 4.57
N SER A 98 13.43 3.14 3.67
CA SER A 98 13.72 1.73 3.90
C SER A 98 14.94 1.48 4.80
N GLY A 99 15.72 2.51 5.14
CA GLY A 99 17.00 2.35 5.84
C GLY A 99 18.08 1.71 4.97
N VAL A 100 17.89 1.66 3.65
CA VAL A 100 18.92 1.24 2.71
C VAL A 100 19.88 2.41 2.57
N GLN A 101 21.14 2.22 3.00
CA GLN A 101 22.19 3.23 2.79
C GLN A 101 22.35 3.46 1.27
N ILE A 102 22.25 4.73 0.86
CA ILE A 102 22.42 5.20 -0.52
C ILE A 102 23.89 5.51 -0.77
#